data_AF-A0AAE1M8L6-F1
#
_entry.id   AF-A0AAE1M8L6-F1
#
_cell.length_a   1.000
_cell.length_b   1.000
_cell.length_c   1.000
_cell.angle_alpha   90.00
_cell.angle_beta   90.00
_cell.angle_gamma   90.00
#
_symmetry.space_group_name_H-M   'P 1'
#
loop_
_entity.id
_entity.type
_entity.pdbx_description
1 polymer ?
#
loop_
_entity_poly.entity_id
_entity_poly.type
_entity_poly.pdbx_seq_one_letter_code
_entity_poly.pdbx_strand_id
1 'polypeptide(L)'
;MAKTRDPSIPLSLSIFIVTFFPGFLSLAGATKHGGFSVELIHRDSIKSPLYTESSSHFQKLQNSFLPSIKRAKHFYPNSKTEPEADIPESQVTPIIGSYIMSYSLGTPPFKIFGIADTGSDLVWSQCLPCRNCCNQTAPLFDRSKSSTFENISCLDQTCTSIVPCPAQTCCEDGTKWCQYEQQYADNNTVSFGNLVSDSLTLGFTSGRQVAFPNVVVGYGYINGPFSEQTWNCGMIR
;
A
#
# COMPACT_ATOMS: atom_id res chain seq x y z
N MET A 1 -40.62 -26.33 -69.43
CA MET A 1 -41.21 -24.96 -69.38
C MET A 1 -42.12 -24.85 -68.16
N ALA A 2 -41.65 -24.19 -67.09
CA ALA A 2 -42.43 -23.63 -65.97
C ALA A 2 -41.41 -23.21 -64.91
N LYS A 3 -41.10 -21.91 -64.80
CA LYS A 3 -41.72 -20.91 -63.93
C LYS A 3 -40.86 -20.71 -62.68
N THR A 4 -39.87 -19.84 -62.83
CA THR A 4 -39.14 -19.16 -61.76
C THR A 4 -40.14 -18.47 -60.83
N ARG A 5 -40.04 -18.73 -59.53
CA ARG A 5 -40.69 -17.97 -58.46
C ARG A 5 -39.58 -17.42 -57.57
N ASP A 6 -39.42 -16.10 -57.60
CA ASP A 6 -38.69 -15.34 -56.58
C ASP A 6 -39.30 -15.58 -55.20
N PRO A 7 -38.49 -15.85 -54.17
CA PRO A 7 -38.86 -15.57 -52.81
C PRO A 7 -38.31 -14.18 -52.44
N SER A 8 -39.23 -13.23 -52.35
CA SER A 8 -39.05 -11.93 -51.68
C SER A 8 -38.50 -12.15 -50.26
N ILE A 9 -37.27 -11.72 -50.01
CA ILE A 9 -36.65 -11.68 -48.69
C ILE A 9 -37.22 -10.46 -47.94
N PRO A 10 -37.91 -10.60 -46.80
CA PRO A 10 -38.28 -9.44 -46.01
C PRO A 10 -37.03 -8.90 -45.30
N LEU A 11 -36.64 -7.65 -45.62
CA LEU A 11 -35.66 -6.90 -44.84
C LEU A 11 -36.24 -6.64 -43.43
N SER A 12 -35.80 -7.42 -42.44
CA SER A 12 -36.04 -7.10 -41.04
C SER A 12 -35.07 -6.00 -40.63
N LEU A 13 -35.57 -4.76 -40.55
CA LEU A 13 -34.82 -3.61 -40.06
C LEU A 13 -34.74 -3.69 -38.52
N SER A 14 -33.73 -4.37 -37.99
CA SER A 14 -33.48 -4.40 -36.55
C SER A 14 -32.88 -3.07 -36.10
N ILE A 15 -33.73 -2.18 -35.57
CA ILE A 15 -33.32 -0.93 -34.94
C ILE A 15 -32.68 -1.29 -33.59
N PHE A 16 -31.36 -1.26 -33.50
CA PHE A 16 -30.65 -1.28 -32.21
C PHE A 16 -30.80 0.09 -31.56
N ILE A 17 -31.79 0.22 -30.68
CA ILE A 17 -31.88 1.36 -29.76
C ILE A 17 -30.74 1.20 -28.75
N VAL A 18 -29.62 1.87 -28.99
CA VAL A 18 -28.59 2.07 -27.97
C VAL A 18 -29.19 3.06 -26.97
N THR A 19 -29.87 2.55 -25.95
CA THR A 19 -30.25 3.37 -24.80
C THR A 19 -28.95 3.79 -24.11
N PHE A 20 -28.49 4.99 -24.42
CA PHE A 20 -27.45 5.67 -23.67
C PHE A 20 -28.04 5.96 -22.30
N PHE A 21 -27.97 5.00 -21.37
CA PHE A 21 -28.21 5.26 -19.96
C PHE A 21 -27.10 6.21 -19.54
N PRO A 22 -27.36 7.50 -19.23
CA PRO A 22 -26.42 8.25 -18.44
C PRO A 22 -26.56 7.66 -17.05
N GLY A 23 -25.87 6.54 -16.83
CA GLY A 23 -25.63 6.00 -15.51
C GLY A 23 -24.77 7.02 -14.79
N PHE A 24 -25.40 8.08 -14.28
CA PHE A 24 -25.00 8.61 -12.99
C PHE A 24 -25.18 7.45 -12.02
N LEU A 25 -24.16 6.59 -11.94
CA LEU A 25 -23.91 5.74 -10.79
C LEU A 25 -23.75 6.70 -9.62
N SER A 26 -24.88 7.10 -9.05
CA SER A 26 -24.90 7.78 -7.78
C SER A 26 -24.35 6.77 -6.79
N LEU A 27 -23.10 6.97 -6.37
CA LEU A 27 -22.49 6.28 -5.24
C LEU A 27 -23.16 6.65 -3.90
N ALA A 28 -24.38 7.18 -3.90
CA ALA A 28 -25.18 7.40 -2.70
C ALA A 28 -25.91 6.11 -2.29
N GLY A 29 -25.16 5.00 -2.15
CA GLY A 29 -25.70 3.69 -1.80
C GLY A 29 -24.97 2.99 -0.66
N ALA A 30 -23.94 3.61 -0.04
CA ALA A 30 -23.07 2.95 0.92
C ALA A 30 -23.15 3.50 2.37
N THR A 31 -24.20 4.24 2.73
CA THR A 31 -24.28 4.89 4.07
C THR A 31 -25.25 4.21 5.05
N LYS A 32 -26.00 3.17 4.65
CA LYS A 32 -26.97 2.53 5.55
C LYS A 32 -26.36 1.65 6.65
N HIS A 33 -25.08 1.29 6.56
CA HIS A 33 -24.37 0.49 7.58
C HIS A 33 -23.26 1.24 8.33
N GLY A 34 -23.08 2.54 8.08
CA GLY A 34 -21.95 3.29 8.62
C GLY A 34 -20.63 2.88 7.96
N GLY A 35 -19.85 3.86 7.54
CA GLY A 35 -18.50 3.65 7.00
C GLY A 35 -17.44 4.21 7.94
N PHE A 36 -16.19 4.03 7.57
CA PHE A 36 -15.08 4.78 8.13
C PHE A 36 -14.45 5.66 7.06
N SER A 37 -13.82 6.74 7.48
CA SER A 37 -13.05 7.62 6.60
C SER A 37 -11.83 8.07 7.37
N VAL A 38 -10.66 7.78 6.82
CA VAL A 38 -9.34 8.08 7.38
C VAL A 38 -8.68 9.17 6.53
N GLU A 39 -7.86 10.02 7.14
CA GLU A 39 -7.14 11.07 6.41
C GLU A 39 -5.93 10.47 5.68
N LEU A 40 -5.89 10.67 4.36
CA LEU A 40 -4.69 10.47 3.55
C LEU A 40 -3.93 11.78 3.47
N ILE A 41 -2.74 11.83 4.07
CA ILE A 41 -1.90 13.02 4.14
C ILE A 41 -0.93 12.98 2.98
N HIS A 42 -1.06 13.91 2.03
CA HIS A 42 -0.09 14.05 0.95
C HIS A 42 1.29 14.37 1.54
N ARG A 43 2.36 13.72 1.03
CA ARG A 43 3.71 13.82 1.62
C ARG A 43 4.25 15.25 1.75
N ASP A 44 3.88 16.13 0.81
CA ASP A 44 4.33 17.53 0.73
C ASP A 44 3.38 18.50 1.48
N SER A 45 2.32 17.98 2.11
CA SER A 45 1.39 18.76 2.93
C SER A 45 2.05 19.23 4.22
N ILE A 46 1.69 20.41 4.73
CA ILE A 46 2.14 20.89 6.05
C ILE A 46 1.78 19.96 7.21
N LYS A 47 0.75 19.12 7.03
CA LYS A 47 0.36 18.09 8.02
C LYS A 47 1.23 16.83 7.97
N SER A 48 2.06 16.70 6.94
CA SER A 48 2.93 15.55 6.75
C SER A 48 4.08 15.57 7.75
N PRO A 49 4.40 14.44 8.40
CA PRO A 49 5.64 14.32 9.17
C PRO A 49 6.91 14.47 8.31
N LEU A 50 6.79 14.43 6.98
CA LEU A 50 7.90 14.63 6.03
C LEU A 50 8.02 16.09 5.56
N TYR A 51 7.16 16.99 6.05
CA TYR A 51 7.09 18.35 5.54
C TYR A 51 8.36 19.14 5.87
N THR A 52 8.92 19.79 4.85
CA THR A 52 10.11 20.65 4.98
C THR A 52 9.80 22.08 4.53
N GLU A 53 10.03 23.05 5.42
CA GLU A 53 9.78 24.48 5.15
C GLU A 53 10.78 25.10 4.17
N SER A 54 11.96 24.47 4.00
CA SER A 54 13.04 24.99 3.15
C SER A 54 12.75 24.93 1.64
N SER A 55 11.70 24.21 1.20
CA SER A 55 11.35 24.07 -0.21
C SER A 55 10.29 25.09 -0.65
N SER A 56 10.54 25.75 -1.79
CA SER A 56 9.59 26.72 -2.36
C SER A 56 8.30 26.03 -2.83
N HIS A 57 7.18 26.76 -2.87
CA HIS A 57 5.91 26.23 -3.38
C HIS A 57 6.02 25.70 -4.82
N PHE A 58 6.84 26.35 -5.65
CA PHE A 58 7.13 25.91 -7.01
C PHE A 58 7.88 24.57 -7.05
N GLN A 59 8.88 24.40 -6.18
CA GLN A 59 9.64 23.15 -6.09
C GLN A 59 8.78 22.00 -5.55
N LYS A 60 7.91 22.27 -4.57
CA LYS A 60 6.89 21.31 -4.08
C LYS A 60 5.97 20.88 -5.23
N LEU A 61 5.46 21.84 -6.00
CA LEU A 61 4.61 21.58 -7.16
C LEU A 61 5.35 20.72 -8.20
N GLN A 62 6.58 21.07 -8.57
CA GLN A 62 7.39 20.26 -9.49
C GLN A 62 7.60 18.84 -8.96
N ASN A 63 8.00 18.69 -7.70
CA ASN A 63 8.23 17.39 -7.07
C ASN A 63 6.97 16.53 -7.02
N SER A 64 5.78 17.12 -6.94
CA SER A 64 4.50 16.40 -6.97
C SER A 64 4.17 15.84 -8.37
N PHE A 65 4.64 16.50 -9.45
CA PHE A 65 4.41 16.06 -10.83
C PHE A 65 5.45 15.06 -11.34
N LEU A 66 6.70 15.13 -10.86
CA LEU A 66 7.79 14.24 -11.29
C LEU A 66 7.43 12.74 -11.24
N PRO A 67 6.80 12.21 -10.17
CA PRO A 67 6.28 10.84 -10.13
C PRO A 67 5.41 10.46 -11.32
N SER A 68 4.46 11.33 -11.67
CA SER A 68 3.52 11.08 -12.76
C SER A 68 4.21 11.08 -14.12
N ILE A 69 5.21 11.95 -14.32
CA ILE A 69 6.04 11.98 -15.52
C ILE A 69 6.87 10.70 -15.64
N LYS A 70 7.53 10.27 -14.55
CA LYS A 70 8.30 9.02 -14.52
C LYS A 70 7.41 7.80 -14.79
N ARG A 71 6.23 7.74 -14.18
CA ARG A 71 5.24 6.67 -14.39
C ARG A 71 4.75 6.64 -15.85
N ALA A 72 4.46 7.80 -16.44
CA ALA A 72 4.08 7.88 -17.84
C ALA A 72 5.19 7.36 -18.77
N LYS A 73 6.45 7.75 -18.53
CA LYS A 73 7.61 7.22 -19.28
C LYS A 73 7.78 5.71 -19.10
N HIS A 74 7.51 5.18 -17.91
CA HIS A 74 7.58 3.74 -17.64
C HIS A 74 6.52 2.94 -18.43
N PHE A 75 5.28 3.41 -18.48
CA PHE A 75 4.21 2.73 -19.22
C PHE A 75 4.24 3.00 -20.74
N TYR A 76 4.83 4.12 -21.17
CA TYR A 76 4.91 4.54 -22.57
C TYR A 76 6.37 4.84 -22.97
N PRO A 77 7.27 3.84 -22.94
CA PRO A 77 8.70 4.05 -23.20
C PRO A 77 9.00 4.57 -24.61
N ASN A 78 8.07 4.39 -25.55
CA ASN A 78 8.21 4.78 -26.96
C ASN A 78 7.53 6.12 -27.32
N SER A 79 7.08 6.93 -26.35
CA SER A 79 6.58 8.28 -26.65
C SER A 79 7.76 9.19 -27.00
N LYS A 80 7.91 9.49 -28.30
CA LYS A 80 9.06 10.20 -28.86
C LYS A 80 9.18 11.65 -28.38
N THR A 81 10.14 11.88 -27.51
CA THR A 81 11.02 13.07 -27.48
C THR A 81 12.45 12.52 -27.34
N GLU A 82 13.11 12.32 -28.49
CA GLU A 82 14.30 11.51 -28.88
C GLU A 82 15.70 12.02 -28.38
N PRO A 83 16.89 11.42 -28.69
CA PRO A 83 17.25 10.05 -29.17
C PRO A 83 18.45 9.33 -28.44
N GLU A 84 18.52 8.00 -28.66
CA GLU A 84 19.67 7.09 -28.91
C GLU A 84 20.63 6.52 -27.81
N ALA A 85 20.65 5.17 -27.81
CA ALA A 85 21.67 4.15 -27.50
C ALA A 85 22.61 4.29 -26.27
N ASP A 86 22.21 3.65 -25.17
CA ASP A 86 23.03 2.66 -24.46
C ASP A 86 22.07 1.81 -23.61
N ILE A 87 22.40 0.54 -23.36
CA ILE A 87 21.51 -0.45 -22.71
C ILE A 87 20.83 0.20 -21.50
N PRO A 88 19.50 0.44 -21.53
CA PRO A 88 18.86 1.21 -20.48
C PRO A 88 18.62 0.27 -19.29
N GLU A 89 19.61 0.16 -18.40
CA GLU A 89 19.32 -0.19 -17.01
C GLU A 89 18.56 0.98 -16.39
N SER A 90 17.26 0.80 -16.21
CA SER A 90 16.47 1.77 -15.47
C SER A 90 16.78 1.61 -13.99
N GLN A 91 17.50 2.58 -13.41
CA GLN A 91 17.51 2.74 -11.97
C GLN A 91 16.07 2.99 -11.51
N VAL A 92 15.43 1.99 -10.93
CA VAL A 92 14.16 2.17 -10.23
C VAL A 92 14.49 2.97 -8.98
N THR A 93 14.31 4.28 -9.03
CA THR A 93 14.25 5.06 -7.79
C THR A 93 12.88 4.78 -7.20
N PRO A 94 12.75 4.12 -6.03
CA PRO A 94 11.47 3.99 -5.35
C PRO A 94 10.86 5.38 -5.21
N ILE A 95 9.77 5.60 -5.93
CA ILE A 95 9.05 6.86 -5.85
C ILE A 95 8.16 6.75 -4.63
N ILE A 96 8.54 7.48 -3.60
CA ILE A 96 7.90 7.62 -2.29
C ILE A 96 6.37 7.52 -2.41
N GLY A 97 5.76 6.72 -1.54
CA GLY A 97 4.30 6.69 -1.38
C GLY A 97 3.74 8.10 -1.29
N SER A 98 2.80 8.44 -2.19
CA SER A 98 2.30 9.82 -2.30
C SER A 98 1.47 10.25 -1.09
N TYR A 99 0.97 9.27 -0.33
CA TYR A 99 0.09 9.47 0.81
C TYR A 99 0.57 8.68 2.02
N ILE A 100 0.49 9.34 3.17
CA ILE A 100 0.83 8.83 4.48
C ILE A 100 -0.48 8.77 5.27
N MET A 101 -0.66 7.70 6.05
CA MET A 101 -1.77 7.57 6.98
C MET A 101 -1.23 7.42 8.40
N SER A 102 -1.90 8.05 9.37
CA SER A 102 -1.63 7.79 10.77
C SER A 102 -2.59 6.73 11.32
N TYR A 103 -2.04 5.79 12.07
CA TYR A 103 -2.78 4.75 12.78
C TYR A 103 -2.08 4.49 14.11
N SER A 104 -2.65 3.67 14.99
CA SER A 104 -2.00 3.30 16.24
C SER A 104 -1.91 1.79 16.40
N LEU A 105 -0.84 1.32 17.03
CA LEU A 105 -0.64 -0.07 17.39
C LEU A 105 -0.64 -0.24 18.91
N GLY A 106 -1.10 -1.40 19.34
CA GLY A 106 -1.03 -1.84 20.72
C GLY A 106 -2.07 -1.26 21.66
N THR A 107 -1.99 -1.72 22.91
CA THR A 107 -2.80 -1.24 24.02
C THR A 107 -1.89 -0.86 25.20
N PRO A 108 -1.80 0.42 25.61
CA PRO A 108 -2.54 1.57 25.05
C PRO A 108 -2.11 1.91 23.61
N PRO A 109 -2.98 2.56 22.81
CA PRO A 109 -2.67 2.90 21.42
C PRO A 109 -1.44 3.80 21.29
N PHE A 110 -0.46 3.35 20.51
CA PHE A 110 0.75 4.11 20.18
C PHE A 110 0.69 4.57 18.73
N LYS A 111 0.66 5.90 18.52
CA LYS A 111 0.50 6.49 17.19
C LYS A 111 1.76 6.32 16.33
N ILE A 112 1.57 5.85 15.12
CA ILE A 112 2.59 5.72 14.07
C ILE A 112 2.08 6.26 12.72
N PHE A 113 3.01 6.42 11.79
CA PHE A 113 2.75 6.82 10.41
C PHE A 113 3.26 5.73 9.47
N GLY A 114 2.44 5.38 8.48
CA GLY A 114 2.80 4.44 7.44
C GLY A 114 2.44 4.99 6.07
N ILE A 115 3.11 4.49 5.04
CA ILE A 115 2.75 4.76 3.65
C ILE A 115 1.47 3.97 3.33
N ALA A 116 0.48 4.64 2.75
CA ALA A 116 -0.70 3.97 2.24
C ALA A 116 -0.31 3.18 0.98
N ASP A 117 -0.17 1.86 1.14
CA ASP A 117 0.31 0.96 0.11
C ASP A 117 -0.80 -0.01 -0.31
N THR A 118 -1.32 0.20 -1.52
CA THR A 118 -2.31 -0.69 -2.13
C THR A 118 -1.66 -1.77 -3.01
N GLY A 119 -0.33 -1.79 -3.10
CA GLY A 119 0.45 -2.68 -3.94
C GLY A 119 1.02 -3.91 -3.21
N SER A 120 0.81 -4.02 -1.91
CA SER A 120 1.22 -5.18 -1.09
C SER A 120 0.14 -5.60 -0.09
N ASP A 121 0.24 -6.82 0.43
CA ASP A 121 -0.78 -7.43 1.30
C ASP A 121 -0.50 -7.26 2.81
N LEU A 122 0.72 -6.88 3.18
CA LEU A 122 1.17 -6.84 4.59
C LEU A 122 1.20 -5.42 5.15
N VAL A 123 0.44 -5.19 6.22
CA VAL A 123 0.65 -4.04 7.12
C VAL A 123 1.85 -4.32 8.01
N TRP A 124 2.84 -3.44 8.02
CA TRP A 124 4.00 -3.59 8.90
C TRP A 124 4.52 -2.24 9.39
N SER A 125 5.21 -2.26 10.53
CA SER A 125 5.86 -1.08 11.12
C SER A 125 7.19 -1.46 11.76
N GLN A 126 8.10 -0.49 11.84
CA GLN A 126 9.37 -0.64 12.54
C GLN A 126 9.14 -0.69 14.05
N CYS A 127 9.75 -1.66 14.72
CA CYS A 127 9.59 -1.85 16.16
C CYS A 127 10.92 -2.02 16.90
N LEU A 128 10.89 -1.86 18.23
CA LEU A 128 12.00 -2.22 19.11
C LEU A 128 11.99 -3.71 19.50
N PRO A 129 13.16 -4.35 19.65
CA PRO A 129 14.49 -3.83 19.30
C PRO A 129 14.69 -3.79 17.77
N CYS A 130 15.23 -2.68 17.29
CA CYS A 130 15.58 -2.51 15.89
C CYS A 130 17.03 -2.97 15.65
N ARG A 131 17.28 -3.75 14.59
CA ARG A 131 18.63 -4.22 14.22
C ARG A 131 19.22 -3.42 13.06
N ASN A 132 18.47 -3.27 11.99
CA ASN A 132 18.87 -2.49 10.81
C ASN A 132 17.64 -1.84 10.20
N CYS A 133 17.18 -0.74 10.80
CA CYS A 133 15.96 -0.05 10.37
C CYS A 133 16.28 1.15 9.50
N CYS A 134 15.28 1.59 8.75
CA CYS A 134 15.36 2.86 8.07
C CYS A 134 15.39 4.01 9.09
N ASN A 135 15.95 5.14 8.65
CA ASN A 135 15.92 6.36 9.43
C ASN A 135 14.49 6.93 9.47
N GLN A 136 13.89 6.95 10.65
CA GLN A 136 12.62 7.61 10.89
C GLN A 136 12.73 8.64 12.02
N THR A 137 12.01 9.75 11.91
CA THR A 137 11.96 10.76 12.98
C THR A 137 10.95 10.37 14.06
N ALA A 138 9.88 9.68 13.68
CA ALA A 138 8.88 9.20 14.62
C ALA A 138 9.49 8.15 15.58
N PRO A 139 9.10 8.12 16.87
CA PRO A 139 9.61 7.11 17.78
C PRO A 139 9.16 5.71 17.35
N LEU A 140 10.03 4.72 17.55
CA LEU A 140 9.74 3.32 17.26
C LEU A 140 8.74 2.75 18.26
N PHE A 141 7.83 1.91 17.78
CA PHE A 141 6.90 1.19 18.63
C PHE A 141 7.65 0.13 19.46
N ASP A 142 7.44 0.13 20.78
CA ASP A 142 7.97 -0.89 21.68
C ASP A 142 6.90 -1.94 21.94
N ARG A 143 7.05 -3.11 21.31
CA ARG A 143 6.10 -4.22 21.42
C ARG A 143 5.89 -4.71 22.86
N SER A 144 6.88 -4.54 23.74
CA SER A 144 6.76 -4.95 25.14
C SER A 144 5.79 -4.08 25.95
N LYS A 145 5.40 -2.92 25.42
CA LYS A 145 4.49 -1.97 26.07
C LYS A 145 3.03 -2.18 25.71
N SER A 146 2.73 -3.09 24.78
CA SER A 146 1.36 -3.41 24.41
C SER A 146 0.84 -4.61 25.20
N SER A 147 -0.28 -4.43 25.90
CA SER A 147 -0.95 -5.52 26.61
C SER A 147 -1.75 -6.45 25.70
N THR A 148 -1.93 -6.10 24.42
CA THR A 148 -2.64 -6.90 23.41
C THR A 148 -1.70 -7.56 22.40
N PHE A 149 -0.39 -7.40 22.60
CA PHE A 149 0.63 -8.01 21.77
C PHE A 149 0.71 -9.53 22.00
N GLU A 150 0.58 -10.29 20.91
CA GLU A 150 0.74 -11.74 20.91
C GLU A 150 1.66 -12.19 19.76
N ASN A 151 2.64 -13.03 20.07
CA ASN A 151 3.46 -13.65 19.02
C ASN A 151 2.65 -14.72 18.29
N ILE A 152 2.76 -14.76 16.96
CA ILE A 152 2.22 -15.85 16.15
C ILE A 152 3.29 -16.93 16.03
N SER A 153 2.91 -18.19 16.27
CA SER A 153 3.84 -19.31 16.07
C SER A 153 4.09 -19.55 14.58
N CYS A 154 5.31 -19.97 14.23
CA CYS A 154 5.63 -20.39 12.87
C CYS A 154 4.79 -21.61 12.39
N LEU A 155 4.23 -22.40 13.32
CA LEU A 155 3.32 -23.51 13.03
C LEU A 155 1.85 -23.10 12.96
N ASP A 156 1.52 -21.84 13.26
CA ASP A 156 0.14 -21.34 13.21
C ASP A 156 -0.35 -21.26 11.76
N GLN A 157 -1.63 -21.60 11.53
CA GLN A 157 -2.24 -21.53 10.21
C GLN A 157 -2.21 -20.11 9.62
N THR A 158 -2.28 -19.09 10.48
CA THR A 158 -2.13 -17.68 10.10
C THR A 158 -0.78 -17.45 9.46
N CYS A 159 0.29 -18.00 10.05
CA CYS A 159 1.64 -17.88 9.51
C CYS A 159 1.77 -18.53 8.14
N THR A 160 1.33 -19.79 8.03
CA THR A 160 1.46 -20.58 6.79
C THR A 160 0.57 -20.06 5.66
N SER A 161 -0.48 -19.29 5.98
CA SER A 161 -1.33 -18.65 4.98
C SER A 161 -0.78 -17.34 4.41
N ILE A 162 0.06 -16.62 5.17
CA ILE A 162 0.60 -15.31 4.79
C ILE A 162 2.03 -15.45 4.26
N VAL A 163 2.84 -16.27 4.90
CA VAL A 163 4.24 -16.48 4.55
C VAL A 163 4.33 -17.77 3.74
N PRO A 164 4.76 -17.73 2.48
CA PRO A 164 4.96 -18.93 1.66
C PRO A 164 6.24 -19.64 2.13
N CYS A 165 6.15 -20.34 3.25
CA CYS A 165 7.26 -21.05 3.85
C CYS A 165 6.87 -22.48 4.17
N PRO A 166 7.69 -23.48 3.78
CA PRO A 166 7.56 -24.82 4.33
C PRO A 166 7.71 -24.75 5.85
N ALA A 167 6.79 -25.34 6.60
CA ALA A 167 6.76 -25.29 8.07
C ALA A 167 8.09 -25.75 8.73
N GLN A 168 8.87 -26.58 8.04
CA GLN A 168 10.23 -26.96 8.45
C GLN A 168 11.19 -25.76 8.42
N THR A 169 11.26 -25.01 7.32
CA THR A 169 12.25 -23.92 7.16
C THR A 169 11.99 -22.73 8.08
N CYS A 170 10.74 -22.36 8.35
CA CYS A 170 10.41 -21.20 9.21
C CYS A 170 10.44 -21.49 10.71
N CYS A 171 10.54 -22.77 11.10
CA CYS A 171 10.56 -23.19 12.50
C CYS A 171 11.90 -23.84 12.91
N GLU A 172 12.77 -24.19 11.96
CA GLU A 172 14.02 -24.92 12.21
C GLU A 172 15.11 -24.05 12.86
N ASP A 173 15.16 -22.73 12.60
CA ASP A 173 16.21 -21.82 13.09
C ASP A 173 16.07 -21.40 14.57
N GLY A 174 15.38 -22.20 15.38
CA GLY A 174 15.22 -21.97 16.83
C GLY A 174 14.31 -20.79 17.19
N THR A 175 13.77 -20.07 16.20
CA THR A 175 12.72 -19.07 16.42
C THR A 175 11.36 -19.75 16.31
N LYS A 176 10.63 -19.80 17.42
CA LYS A 176 9.28 -20.39 17.49
C LYS A 176 8.20 -19.51 16.84
N TRP A 177 8.61 -18.40 16.24
CA TRP A 177 7.75 -17.28 15.86
C TRP A 177 7.69 -17.13 14.34
N CYS A 178 6.54 -16.69 13.85
CA CYS A 178 6.30 -16.52 12.43
C CYS A 178 7.13 -15.36 11.87
N GLN A 179 8.15 -15.65 11.07
CA GLN A 179 8.97 -14.64 10.41
C GLN A 179 8.42 -14.32 9.02
N TYR A 180 8.45 -13.05 8.64
CA TYR A 180 8.10 -12.61 7.29
C TYR A 180 9.28 -11.92 6.63
N GLU A 181 9.30 -11.99 5.31
CA GLU A 181 10.14 -11.17 4.44
C GLU A 181 9.26 -10.57 3.35
N GLN A 182 9.24 -9.24 3.27
CA GLN A 182 8.53 -8.50 2.24
C GLN A 182 9.55 -7.77 1.38
N GLN A 183 9.78 -8.30 0.17
CA GLN A 183 10.54 -7.64 -0.88
C GLN A 183 9.59 -6.77 -1.72
N TYR A 184 10.02 -5.56 -2.08
CA TYR A 184 9.26 -4.69 -2.99
C TYR A 184 9.84 -4.69 -4.40
N ALA A 185 9.04 -4.19 -5.35
CA ALA A 185 9.33 -4.20 -6.79
C ALA A 185 10.56 -3.38 -7.22
N ASP A 186 11.11 -2.55 -6.34
CA ASP A 186 12.39 -1.87 -6.59
C ASP A 186 13.61 -2.79 -6.38
N ASN A 187 13.39 -4.04 -5.97
CA ASN A 187 14.38 -5.09 -5.74
C ASN A 187 15.48 -4.72 -4.74
N ASN A 188 15.31 -3.62 -4.02
CA ASN A 188 16.31 -3.08 -3.11
C ASN A 188 15.71 -2.71 -1.76
N THR A 189 14.38 -2.57 -1.64
CA THR A 189 13.73 -2.39 -0.34
C THR A 189 13.15 -3.71 0.16
N VAL A 190 13.49 -4.02 1.41
CA VAL A 190 12.96 -5.18 2.14
C VAL A 190 12.46 -4.75 3.52
N SER A 191 11.44 -5.44 4.02
CA SER A 191 11.11 -5.49 5.44
C SER A 191 11.15 -6.92 5.93
N PHE A 192 11.87 -7.17 7.02
CA PHE A 192 12.00 -8.47 7.66
C PHE A 192 11.72 -8.33 9.16
N GLY A 193 10.88 -9.24 9.66
CA GLY A 193 10.34 -9.14 11.00
C GLY A 193 9.56 -10.38 11.43
N ASN A 194 8.81 -10.25 12.53
CA ASN A 194 7.85 -11.27 12.93
C ASN A 194 6.42 -10.83 12.62
N LEU A 195 5.58 -11.74 12.15
CA LEU A 195 4.13 -11.55 12.18
C LEU A 195 3.64 -11.74 13.62
N VAL A 196 2.81 -10.80 14.05
CA VAL A 196 2.26 -10.76 15.40
C VAL A 196 0.78 -10.40 15.31
N SER A 197 0.02 -10.75 16.34
CA SER A 197 -1.34 -10.29 16.53
C SER A 197 -1.31 -9.14 17.54
N ASP A 198 -1.89 -7.99 17.19
CA ASP A 198 -2.07 -6.88 18.14
C ASP A 198 -3.31 -6.03 17.77
N SER A 199 -3.64 -5.06 18.62
CA SER A 199 -4.67 -4.06 18.37
C SER A 199 -4.17 -3.02 17.38
N LEU A 200 -4.97 -2.74 16.34
CA LEU A 200 -4.77 -1.64 15.41
C LEU A 200 -5.91 -0.64 15.56
N THR A 201 -5.60 0.63 15.83
CA THR A 201 -6.61 1.68 15.99
C THR A 201 -6.54 2.69 14.86
N LEU A 202 -7.69 2.95 14.23
CA LEU A 202 -7.84 3.99 13.21
C LEU A 202 -8.61 5.19 13.77
N GLY A 203 -8.08 6.39 13.54
CA GLY A 203 -8.76 7.65 13.80
C GLY A 203 -9.58 8.09 12.59
N PHE A 204 -10.88 8.25 12.75
CA PHE A 204 -11.77 8.68 11.68
C PHE A 204 -11.74 10.20 11.57
N THR A 205 -11.99 10.73 10.37
CA THR A 205 -12.10 12.18 10.11
C THR A 205 -13.19 12.87 10.93
N SER A 206 -14.16 12.11 11.47
CA SER A 206 -15.17 12.60 12.41
C SER A 206 -14.66 12.80 13.85
N GLY A 207 -13.39 12.46 14.14
CA GLY A 207 -12.81 12.49 15.49
C GLY A 207 -13.04 11.21 16.30
N ARG A 208 -13.88 10.28 15.83
CA ARG A 208 -14.05 8.95 16.44
C ARG A 208 -12.81 8.08 16.20
N GLN A 209 -12.41 7.30 17.19
CA GLN A 209 -11.41 6.24 17.02
C GLN A 209 -12.08 4.87 17.11
N VAL A 210 -11.58 3.91 16.33
CA VAL A 210 -12.03 2.51 16.36
C VAL A 210 -10.81 1.61 16.44
N ALA A 211 -10.79 0.76 17.46
CA ALA A 211 -9.79 -0.28 17.64
C ALA A 211 -10.28 -1.59 17.00
N PHE A 212 -9.40 -2.21 16.23
CA PHE A 212 -9.55 -3.53 15.64
C PHE A 212 -8.62 -4.48 16.41
N PRO A 213 -9.17 -5.37 17.27
CA PRO A 213 -8.35 -6.33 17.98
C PRO A 213 -7.88 -7.45 17.04
N ASN A 214 -6.80 -8.12 17.43
CA ASN A 214 -6.27 -9.33 16.77
C ASN A 214 -5.94 -9.12 15.28
N VAL A 215 -5.42 -7.95 14.93
CA VAL A 215 -4.94 -7.66 13.57
C VAL A 215 -3.54 -8.23 13.42
N VAL A 216 -3.31 -8.96 12.34
CA VAL A 216 -1.98 -9.45 11.99
C VAL A 216 -1.16 -8.29 11.42
N VAL A 217 -0.03 -8.01 12.05
CA VAL A 217 0.89 -6.92 11.69
C VAL A 217 2.32 -7.45 11.64
N GLY A 218 3.10 -6.99 10.66
CA GLY A 218 4.54 -7.22 10.61
C GLY A 218 5.29 -6.28 11.55
N TYR A 219 5.98 -6.84 12.55
CA TYR A 219 6.87 -6.09 13.44
C TYR A 219 8.31 -6.22 12.92
N GLY A 220 8.70 -5.23 12.10
CA GLY A 220 9.94 -5.22 11.35
C GLY A 220 11.12 -4.74 12.18
N TYR A 221 12.19 -5.54 12.24
CA TYR A 221 13.45 -5.19 12.91
C TYR A 221 14.64 -5.10 11.95
N ILE A 222 14.47 -5.47 10.68
CA ILE A 222 15.37 -5.16 9.56
C ILE A 222 14.51 -4.55 8.45
N ASN A 223 14.79 -3.32 8.05
CA ASN A 223 14.01 -2.56 7.09
C ASN A 223 14.93 -1.68 6.23
N GLY A 224 14.89 -1.85 4.92
CA GLY A 224 15.54 -0.98 3.94
C GLY A 224 16.53 -1.69 3.02
N PRO A 225 17.35 -0.92 2.27
CA PRO A 225 17.39 0.55 2.27
C PRO A 225 16.13 1.20 1.70
N PHE A 226 15.44 2.01 2.50
CA PHE A 226 14.44 2.97 2.01
C PHE A 226 15.13 4.32 1.76
N SER A 227 14.73 5.06 0.70
CA SER A 227 15.40 6.32 0.34
C SER A 227 15.45 7.32 1.51
N GLU A 228 16.51 8.13 1.64
CA GLU A 228 16.69 9.09 2.75
C GLU A 228 15.52 10.10 2.92
N GLN A 229 14.66 10.24 1.90
CA GLN A 229 13.47 11.09 1.94
C GLN A 229 12.26 10.43 2.65
N THR A 230 12.40 9.18 3.10
CA THR A 230 11.37 8.43 3.83
C THR A 230 11.55 8.55 5.33
N TRP A 231 11.20 9.71 5.91
CA TRP A 231 11.30 9.93 7.37
C TRP A 231 10.31 9.09 8.21
N ASN A 232 9.53 8.21 7.58
CA ASN A 232 8.74 7.15 8.21
C ASN A 232 8.77 5.89 7.33
N CYS A 233 8.89 4.74 7.98
CA CYS A 233 8.81 3.44 7.31
C CYS A 233 7.71 2.58 7.91
N GLY A 234 7.19 1.69 7.09
CA GLY A 234 6.01 0.90 7.37
C GLY A 234 4.95 1.14 6.32
N MET A 235 4.19 0.09 6.03
CA MET A 235 3.08 0.11 5.10
C MET A 235 1.77 -0.11 5.84
N ILE A 236 0.74 0.61 5.42
CA ILE A 236 -0.64 0.44 5.87
C ILE A 236 -1.55 0.30 4.65
N ARG A 237 -2.53 -0.59 4.74
CA ARG A 237 -3.53 -0.85 3.70
C ARG A 237 -4.92 -0.44 4.17
#